data_AF-A0A0L0SN66-F1
#
_entry.id   AF-A0A0L0SN66-F1
#
_cell.length_a   1.000
_cell.length_b   1.000
_cell.length_c   1.000
_cell.angle_alpha   90.00
_cell.angle_beta   90.00
_cell.angle_gamma   90.00
#
_symmetry.space_group_name_H-M   'P 1'
#
loop_
_entity.id
_entity.type
_entity.pdbx_description
1 polymer ?
#
loop_
_entity_poly.entity_id
_entity_poly.type
_entity_poly.pdbx_seq_one_letter_code
_entity_poly.pdbx_strand_id
1 'polypeptide(L)'
;MDDTTAPQPPATGSIWSRTSDVGGGGPTAAPRSAGLDRVDFDAYTSEQLLALADELERKNDTLALENRLFEQFYQRSTSTGPGPAAVSAGPARPPAWNGAAENVDDSRSSGGGAVPGDDPTAAAAALATTLRPKKKKGDKVKQMTDVVVLLTPEQKAEIATRELEELRDDMEKRKLDWGKAMDNLRAEMEEIEIGVSEIKKAMYEFKRDIVQTALSERTGKVMAEKVIRYFEDKMRARDTTLEKIRLKNSTLKTQKNKLMLQLKQKEEMGEVLHAIDFDQLKIENHQYLAKIEERNAELLKLKMAAGKIMQVMNVYKRRLAGLEDESGRLRFEIKSRRDLLARLHDEAQQVHGDTDKALRVNKTLMAAGREFRVPSVMEYVMLKANHEELLTKVRSWRCKVEIAQMALTRNQQLLGAMVAESARTSPTLEGPRKRQLESRADREQMVQGALPAPVSVAVPAGATRGASHLEPLH
;
A
#
# COMPACT_ATOMS: atom_id res chain seq x y z
N MET A 1 37.06 -31.86 54.52
CA MET A 1 36.27 -31.94 55.76
C MET A 1 36.91 -30.99 56.74
N ASP A 2 36.88 -29.68 56.48
CA ASP A 2 35.67 -28.83 56.48
C ASP A 2 34.91 -29.03 57.80
N ASP A 3 34.76 -28.05 58.66
CA ASP A 3 34.09 -26.80 58.32
C ASP A 3 34.59 -25.59 59.14
N THR A 4 34.79 -24.48 58.44
CA THR A 4 35.15 -23.15 58.96
C THR A 4 33.96 -22.25 58.69
N THR A 5 33.34 -21.66 59.72
CA THR A 5 32.41 -20.54 59.55
C THR A 5 32.87 -19.34 60.38
N ALA A 6 33.47 -18.40 59.63
CA ALA A 6 33.38 -16.93 59.65
C ALA A 6 33.24 -16.16 60.99
N PRO A 7 33.83 -14.94 61.04
CA PRO A 7 33.01 -13.78 60.67
C PRO A 7 33.67 -12.76 59.72
N GLN A 8 32.79 -11.95 59.14
CA GLN A 8 32.94 -10.99 58.03
C GLN A 8 33.87 -9.77 58.25
N PRO A 9 34.26 -9.08 57.15
CA PRO A 9 35.19 -7.94 57.15
C PRO A 9 34.50 -6.57 57.33
N PRO A 10 35.21 -5.53 57.81
CA PRO A 10 34.76 -4.15 57.67
C PRO A 10 35.28 -3.51 56.38
N ALA A 11 34.42 -2.66 55.82
CA ALA A 11 34.52 -1.99 54.53
C ALA A 11 35.77 -1.11 54.35
N THR A 12 36.43 -1.22 53.18
CA THR A 12 37.47 -0.29 52.74
C THR A 12 36.86 0.83 51.89
N GLY A 13 36.82 2.03 52.47
CA GLY A 13 36.51 3.26 51.74
C GLY A 13 37.67 3.68 50.83
N SER A 14 37.34 4.09 49.61
CA SER A 14 38.28 4.56 48.59
C SER A 14 38.87 5.94 48.96
N ILE A 15 40.18 6.03 49.18
CA ILE A 15 40.89 7.23 49.69
C ILE A 15 41.49 8.06 48.53
N TRP A 16 40.75 8.35 47.47
CA TRP A 16 41.21 9.34 46.47
C TRP A 16 40.04 10.21 45.99
N SER A 17 39.51 11.05 46.89
CA SER A 17 38.61 12.15 46.54
C SER A 17 39.40 13.46 46.36
N ARG A 18 39.21 14.09 45.20
CA ARG A 18 39.75 15.40 44.81
C ARG A 18 39.35 16.49 45.82
N THR A 19 40.32 17.31 46.24
CA THR A 19 40.04 18.64 46.81
C THR A 19 40.95 19.69 46.19
N SER A 20 40.29 20.78 45.81
CA SER A 20 40.77 22.00 45.18
C SER A 20 41.21 23.03 46.22
N ASP A 21 42.35 23.67 45.94
CA ASP A 21 42.66 25.11 46.02
C ASP A 21 42.25 25.92 47.29
N VAL A 22 43.25 26.59 47.93
CA VAL A 22 43.27 28.04 48.28
C VAL A 22 44.66 28.42 48.86
N GLY A 23 45.38 29.27 48.13
CA GLY A 23 46.08 30.51 48.56
C GLY A 23 47.10 30.53 49.72
N GLY A 24 48.37 30.86 49.39
CA GLY A 24 49.35 31.45 50.33
C GLY A 24 50.79 31.40 49.80
N GLY A 25 51.39 32.56 49.50
CA GLY A 25 52.64 32.69 48.75
C GLY A 25 53.95 32.41 49.51
N GLY A 26 54.95 31.91 48.77
CA GLY A 26 56.37 31.77 49.14
C GLY A 26 57.09 30.80 48.17
N PRO A 27 58.30 31.11 47.66
CA PRO A 27 58.90 30.32 46.59
C PRO A 27 59.69 29.14 47.17
N THR A 28 59.14 27.93 47.07
CA THR A 28 59.87 26.71 47.45
C THR A 28 59.48 25.54 46.57
N ALA A 29 60.52 24.99 45.93
CA ALA A 29 60.66 23.64 45.38
C ALA A 29 59.65 23.16 44.32
N ALA A 30 60.21 22.66 43.22
CA ALA A 30 59.51 21.84 42.22
C ALA A 30 58.71 20.70 42.90
N PRO A 31 57.54 20.30 42.36
CA PRO A 31 56.78 19.22 42.94
C PRO A 31 57.55 17.92 42.71
N ARG A 32 58.22 17.44 43.76
CA ARG A 32 58.69 16.06 43.87
C ARG A 32 57.49 15.12 43.77
N SER A 33 57.71 13.95 43.19
CA SER A 33 56.74 12.86 43.04
C SER A 33 55.85 12.69 44.28
N ALA A 34 54.64 13.25 44.23
CA ALA A 34 53.71 13.37 45.37
C ALA A 34 53.07 12.03 45.82
N GLY A 35 53.70 10.90 45.51
CA GLY A 35 53.19 9.56 45.78
C GLY A 35 53.74 8.92 47.06
N LEU A 36 55.05 8.99 47.31
CA LEU A 36 55.67 8.34 48.48
C LEU A 36 55.71 9.24 49.73
N ASP A 37 55.76 10.56 49.57
CA ASP A 37 55.77 11.52 50.70
C ASP A 37 54.41 11.62 51.44
N ARG A 38 53.41 10.87 50.99
CA ARG A 38 52.04 10.81 51.54
C ARG A 38 51.75 9.54 52.34
N VAL A 39 52.69 8.61 52.40
CA VAL A 39 52.53 7.32 53.10
C VAL A 39 53.24 7.42 54.44
N ASP A 40 52.47 7.39 55.53
CA ASP A 40 53.01 7.35 56.89
C ASP A 40 53.44 5.93 57.22
N PHE A 41 54.67 5.58 56.88
CA PHE A 41 55.22 4.22 57.06
C PHE A 41 55.22 3.76 58.52
N ASP A 42 55.20 4.69 59.48
CA ASP A 42 55.17 4.40 60.92
C ASP A 42 53.78 3.98 61.41
N ALA A 43 52.73 4.19 60.60
CA ALA A 43 51.35 3.76 60.90
C ALA A 43 51.03 2.34 60.41
N TYR A 44 51.95 1.68 59.68
CA TYR A 44 51.74 0.37 59.07
C TYR A 44 52.37 -0.74 59.91
N THR A 45 51.67 -1.87 60.04
CA THR A 45 52.24 -3.07 60.66
C THR A 45 53.27 -3.72 59.72
N SER A 46 54.19 -4.54 60.26
CA SER A 46 55.20 -5.25 59.46
C SER A 46 54.61 -6.08 58.32
N GLU A 47 53.42 -6.64 58.52
CA GLU A 47 52.69 -7.41 57.51
C GLU A 47 52.14 -6.51 56.39
N GLN A 48 51.64 -5.32 56.74
CA GLN A 48 51.17 -4.34 55.76
C GLN A 48 52.32 -3.71 54.97
N LEU A 49 53.52 -3.58 55.57
CA LEU A 49 54.74 -3.12 54.87
C LEU A 49 55.23 -4.15 53.84
N LEU A 50 55.19 -5.44 54.15
CA LEU A 50 55.51 -6.50 53.19
C LEU A 50 54.52 -6.52 52.01
N ALA A 51 53.22 -6.42 52.30
CA ALA A 51 52.20 -6.34 51.24
C ALA A 51 52.40 -5.12 50.33
N LEU A 52 52.80 -3.97 50.90
CA LEU A 52 53.12 -2.77 50.14
C LEU A 52 54.37 -2.94 49.28
N ALA A 53 55.41 -3.61 49.80
CA ALA A 53 56.62 -3.91 49.04
C ALA A 53 56.31 -4.79 47.81
N ASP A 54 55.54 -5.86 47.99
CA ASP A 54 55.10 -6.73 46.89
C ASP A 54 54.22 -5.98 45.87
N GLU A 55 53.38 -5.04 46.33
CA GLU A 55 52.56 -4.20 45.44
C GLU A 55 53.44 -3.23 44.62
N LEU A 56 54.45 -2.64 45.24
CA LEU A 56 55.40 -1.74 44.58
C LEU A 56 56.27 -2.50 43.58
N GLU A 57 56.71 -3.71 43.89
CA GLU A 57 57.46 -4.57 42.97
C GLU A 57 56.61 -4.89 41.73
N ARG A 58 55.36 -5.33 41.92
CA ARG A 58 54.42 -5.55 40.80
C ARG A 58 54.21 -4.31 39.95
N LYS A 59 54.07 -3.13 40.58
CA LYS A 59 53.94 -1.86 39.85
C LYS A 59 55.20 -1.54 39.06
N ASN A 60 56.38 -1.78 39.62
CA ASN A 60 57.65 -1.54 38.93
C ASN A 60 57.81 -2.46 37.71
N ASP A 61 57.41 -3.74 37.83
CA ASP A 61 57.38 -4.68 36.71
C ASP A 61 56.42 -4.22 35.59
N THR A 62 55.22 -3.75 35.96
CA THR A 62 54.28 -3.22 34.96
C THR A 62 54.81 -1.99 34.24
N LEU A 63 55.47 -1.07 34.95
CA LEU A 63 56.10 0.11 34.37
C LEU A 63 57.30 -0.26 33.49
N ALA A 64 58.08 -1.27 33.86
CA ALA A 64 59.18 -1.77 33.04
C ALA A 64 58.68 -2.38 31.71
N LEU A 65 57.57 -3.13 31.76
CA LEU A 65 56.93 -3.66 30.55
C LEU A 65 56.34 -2.54 29.68
N GLU A 66 55.68 -1.56 30.28
CA GLU A 66 55.14 -0.38 29.59
C GLU A 66 56.27 0.41 28.91
N ASN A 67 57.37 0.69 29.61
CA ASN A 67 58.53 1.38 29.04
C ASN A 67 59.16 0.60 27.89
N ARG A 68 59.29 -0.73 28.01
CA ARG A 68 59.80 -1.57 26.93
C ARG A 68 58.91 -1.52 25.69
N LEU A 69 57.59 -1.54 25.87
CA LEU A 69 56.63 -1.43 24.77
C LEU A 69 56.80 -0.07 24.07
N PHE A 70 56.87 1.03 24.84
CA PHE A 70 57.06 2.35 24.27
C PHE A 70 58.41 2.55 23.61
N GLU A 71 59.48 1.97 24.15
CA GLU A 71 60.80 1.97 23.52
C GLU A 71 60.80 1.21 22.19
N GLN A 72 60.14 0.05 22.12
CA GLN A 72 59.98 -0.71 20.87
C GLN A 72 59.19 0.09 19.83
N PHE A 73 58.07 0.68 20.24
CA PHE A 73 57.27 1.56 19.39
C PHE A 73 58.05 2.79 18.92
N TYR A 74 58.80 3.41 19.82
CA TYR A 74 59.62 4.58 19.49
C TYR A 74 60.74 4.22 18.50
N GLN A 75 61.41 3.08 18.69
CA GLN A 75 62.46 2.62 17.76
C GLN A 75 61.90 2.31 16.38
N ARG A 76 60.75 1.63 16.28
CA ARG A 76 60.10 1.34 14.99
C ARG A 76 59.61 2.63 14.32
N SER A 77 58.91 3.49 15.04
CA SER A 77 58.36 4.75 14.51
C SER A 77 59.43 5.75 14.06
N THR A 78 60.55 5.86 14.78
CA THR A 78 61.67 6.73 14.38
C THR A 78 62.53 6.16 13.26
N SER A 79 62.62 4.82 13.14
CA SER A 79 63.30 4.17 12.01
C SER A 79 62.58 4.32 10.67
N THR A 80 61.31 4.75 10.67
CA THR A 80 60.45 4.82 9.47
C THR A 80 60.33 6.25 8.88
N GLY A 81 61.05 7.25 9.42
CA GLY A 81 61.08 8.63 8.90
C GLY A 81 62.25 8.90 7.92
N PRO A 82 62.13 9.83 6.96
CA PRO A 82 63.13 10.01 5.90
C PRO A 82 64.39 10.71 6.46
N GLY A 83 65.47 9.96 6.61
CA GLY A 83 66.78 10.44 7.03
C GLY A 83 67.89 9.53 6.49
N PRO A 84 69.09 10.05 6.22
CA PRO A 84 70.00 9.56 5.18
C PRO A 84 70.60 8.20 5.54
N ALA A 85 70.90 7.43 4.48
CA ALA A 85 71.55 6.13 4.51
C ALA A 85 72.65 6.02 5.57
N ALA A 86 72.36 5.29 6.65
CA ALA A 86 73.35 4.77 7.57
C ALA A 86 73.71 3.34 7.15
N VAL A 87 74.92 3.22 6.62
CA VAL A 87 75.61 1.97 6.30
C VAL A 87 75.74 1.15 7.59
N SER A 88 74.92 0.12 7.76
CA SER A 88 75.14 -0.91 8.79
C SER A 88 75.65 -2.19 8.13
N ALA A 89 76.92 -2.46 8.38
CA ALA A 89 77.63 -3.68 8.00
C ALA A 89 76.90 -4.93 8.55
N GLY A 90 76.49 -5.82 7.65
CA GLY A 90 75.99 -7.15 8.01
C GLY A 90 77.15 -8.09 8.40
N PRO A 91 76.90 -9.12 9.23
CA PRO A 91 77.93 -10.04 9.66
C PRO A 91 78.37 -10.96 8.51
N ALA A 92 79.66 -11.27 8.50
CA ALA A 92 80.35 -12.06 7.49
C ALA A 92 79.76 -13.47 7.31
N ARG A 93 79.49 -13.82 6.05
CA ARG A 93 79.17 -15.19 5.59
C ARG A 93 80.47 -15.93 5.24
N PRO A 94 80.66 -17.22 5.61
CA PRO A 94 81.85 -17.98 5.25
C PRO A 94 81.80 -18.49 3.78
N PRO A 95 82.95 -18.87 3.19
CA PRO A 95 83.14 -18.87 1.74
C PRO A 95 82.73 -20.20 1.10
N ALA A 96 82.05 -20.13 -0.04
CA ALA A 96 81.85 -21.27 -0.94
C ALA A 96 82.14 -20.85 -2.39
N TRP A 97 83.37 -21.15 -2.78
CA TRP A 97 83.82 -21.79 -4.03
C TRP A 97 83.15 -21.39 -5.35
N ASN A 98 84.02 -20.89 -6.24
CA ASN A 98 83.80 -20.56 -7.65
C ASN A 98 83.21 -21.72 -8.46
N GLY A 99 82.21 -21.38 -9.28
CA GLY A 99 81.78 -22.17 -10.44
C GLY A 99 81.29 -21.21 -11.52
N ALA A 100 82.09 -21.06 -12.56
CA ALA A 100 81.86 -20.20 -13.71
C ALA A 100 80.59 -20.57 -14.50
N ALA A 101 79.90 -19.57 -15.03
CA ALA A 101 79.12 -19.70 -16.26
C ALA A 101 78.97 -18.33 -16.92
N GLU A 102 79.21 -18.35 -18.22
CA GLU A 102 79.49 -17.24 -19.12
C GLU A 102 78.27 -16.37 -19.48
N ASN A 103 78.62 -15.17 -19.94
CA ASN A 103 77.83 -14.24 -20.74
C ASN A 103 76.89 -14.89 -21.76
N VAL A 104 75.68 -14.35 -21.90
CA VAL A 104 75.13 -14.00 -23.22
C VAL A 104 74.41 -12.65 -23.11
N ASP A 105 74.90 -11.75 -23.97
CA ASP A 105 74.46 -10.42 -24.36
C ASP A 105 72.99 -10.39 -24.83
N ASP A 106 72.26 -9.32 -24.50
CA ASP A 106 71.55 -8.62 -25.57
C ASP A 106 71.35 -7.14 -25.23
N SER A 107 71.70 -6.32 -26.20
CA SER A 107 71.93 -4.89 -26.09
C SER A 107 70.86 -4.10 -26.86
N ARG A 108 70.59 -2.88 -26.38
CA ARG A 108 69.92 -1.71 -27.05
C ARG A 108 68.38 -1.71 -27.00
N SER A 109 67.72 -0.63 -26.60
CA SER A 109 67.85 0.72 -27.18
C SER A 109 67.42 1.83 -26.20
N SER A 110 68.24 2.87 -26.15
CA SER A 110 67.99 4.17 -25.54
C SER A 110 67.48 5.13 -26.62
N GLY A 111 66.42 5.88 -26.32
CA GLY A 111 66.01 7.07 -27.08
C GLY A 111 65.59 8.16 -26.10
N GLY A 112 66.52 9.08 -25.81
CA GLY A 112 66.27 10.25 -24.98
C GLY A 112 65.60 11.40 -25.75
N GLY A 113 65.00 12.30 -25.00
CA GLY A 113 64.53 13.61 -25.46
C GLY A 113 64.44 14.55 -24.27
N ALA A 114 65.20 15.65 -24.31
CA ALA A 114 65.35 16.62 -23.23
C ALA A 114 64.73 17.97 -23.63
N VAL A 115 63.86 18.51 -22.73
CA VAL A 115 63.81 19.92 -22.20
C VAL A 115 63.33 21.04 -23.19
N PRO A 116 62.85 22.26 -22.80
CA PRO A 116 62.38 22.88 -21.52
C PRO A 116 60.99 23.63 -21.58
N GLY A 117 60.51 24.20 -20.46
CA GLY A 117 59.93 25.56 -20.46
C GLY A 117 58.63 25.84 -19.68
N ASP A 118 58.77 26.62 -18.59
CA ASP A 118 57.91 27.68 -18.01
C ASP A 118 56.64 27.39 -17.16
N ASP A 119 56.69 27.96 -15.93
CA ASP A 119 55.68 28.22 -14.88
C ASP A 119 54.52 29.15 -15.37
N PRO A 120 53.49 29.65 -14.58
CA PRO A 120 53.32 29.67 -13.11
C PRO A 120 51.86 29.63 -12.50
N THR A 121 51.80 29.48 -11.16
CA THR A 121 50.88 30.11 -10.16
C THR A 121 49.33 30.04 -10.16
N ALA A 122 48.84 30.02 -8.90
CA ALA A 122 47.56 30.54 -8.31
C ALA A 122 46.49 29.46 -8.01
N ALA A 123 45.78 29.40 -6.88
CA ALA A 123 45.63 30.23 -5.68
C ALA A 123 45.12 29.31 -4.54
N ALA A 124 45.46 29.51 -3.27
CA ALA A 124 44.64 30.37 -2.41
C ALA A 124 45.44 30.88 -1.21
N ALA A 125 45.59 32.20 -1.16
CA ALA A 125 45.86 32.98 0.03
C ALA A 125 44.57 33.70 0.43
N ALA A 126 44.27 33.73 1.73
CA ALA A 126 43.52 34.77 2.46
C ALA A 126 43.33 34.25 3.89
N LEU A 127 43.57 34.95 5.00
CA LEU A 127 43.91 36.34 5.34
C LEU A 127 44.44 36.23 6.80
N ALA A 128 45.70 36.57 7.12
CA ALA A 128 46.16 37.90 7.59
C ALA A 128 45.27 38.48 8.72
N THR A 129 45.76 38.99 9.85
CA THR A 129 46.86 39.95 10.03
C THR A 129 47.03 40.22 11.55
N THR A 130 48.25 40.43 12.07
CA THR A 130 48.78 41.65 12.74
C THR A 130 49.56 41.18 14.01
N LEU A 131 50.72 41.69 14.48
CA LEU A 131 51.43 42.97 14.42
C LEU A 131 52.97 42.80 14.49
N ARG A 132 53.66 43.87 14.06
CA ARG A 132 55.12 44.14 13.96
C ARG A 132 55.96 44.08 15.25
N PRO A 133 57.32 44.08 15.12
CA PRO A 133 58.28 44.00 16.23
C PRO A 133 58.77 45.39 16.71
N LYS A 134 59.03 45.56 18.02
CA LYS A 134 59.95 46.58 18.56
C LYS A 134 60.64 46.12 19.86
N LYS A 135 61.95 45.89 19.75
CA LYS A 135 63.05 46.07 20.71
C LYS A 135 62.70 46.21 22.21
N LYS A 136 63.19 45.26 23.02
CA LYS A 136 63.93 45.61 24.25
C LYS A 136 64.89 44.50 24.68
N LYS A 137 66.12 44.93 24.84
CA LYS A 137 67.32 44.26 25.34
C LYS A 137 67.10 43.80 26.78
N GLY A 138 67.60 42.61 27.13
CA GLY A 138 67.70 42.17 28.52
C GLY A 138 67.75 40.66 28.64
N ASP A 139 68.97 40.10 28.59
CA ASP A 139 69.28 38.75 29.04
C ASP A 139 68.64 38.45 30.39
N LYS A 140 67.72 37.49 30.40
CA LYS A 140 67.46 36.63 31.54
C LYS A 140 67.23 35.23 31.01
N VAL A 141 68.23 34.38 31.23
CA VAL A 141 68.18 32.93 31.11
C VAL A 141 66.90 32.44 31.78
N LYS A 142 65.92 32.05 30.97
CA LYS A 142 64.70 31.40 31.44
C LYS A 142 65.00 29.91 31.39
N GLN A 143 65.20 29.32 32.57
CA GLN A 143 65.20 27.87 32.75
C GLN A 143 63.97 27.31 32.02
N MET A 144 64.24 26.57 30.94
CA MET A 144 63.27 25.71 30.31
C MET A 144 63.05 24.59 31.32
N THR A 145 62.03 24.75 32.15
CA THR A 145 61.48 23.62 32.90
C THR A 145 61.08 22.61 31.86
N ASP A 146 61.79 21.49 31.86
CA ASP A 146 61.49 20.28 31.11
C ASP A 146 60.06 19.87 31.47
N VAL A 147 59.07 20.40 30.75
CA VAL A 147 57.69 20.00 30.91
C VAL A 147 57.65 18.62 30.30
N VAL A 148 57.79 17.59 31.15
CA VAL A 148 57.59 16.21 30.77
C VAL A 148 56.20 16.13 30.14
N VAL A 149 56.16 16.08 28.81
CA VAL A 149 54.93 15.88 28.05
C VAL A 149 54.57 14.42 28.27
N LEU A 150 53.74 14.17 29.27
CA LEU A 150 53.22 12.85 29.57
C LEU A 150 52.22 12.47 28.48
N LEU A 151 52.40 11.28 27.91
CA LEU A 151 51.40 10.70 27.02
C LEU A 151 50.05 10.61 27.75
N THR A 152 49.00 11.06 27.10
CA THR A 152 47.64 10.88 27.61
C THR A 152 47.31 9.39 27.70
N PRO A 153 46.44 8.96 28.63
CA PRO A 153 46.04 7.55 28.74
C PRO A 153 45.45 7.00 27.43
N GLU A 154 44.81 7.87 26.64
CA GLU A 154 44.29 7.54 25.31
C GLU A 154 45.40 7.28 24.29
N GLN A 155 46.43 8.14 24.23
CA GLN A 155 47.61 7.92 23.39
C GLN A 155 48.40 6.67 23.80
N LYS A 156 48.50 6.39 25.11
CA LYS A 156 49.13 5.16 25.60
C LYS A 156 48.36 3.91 25.17
N ALA A 157 47.03 3.95 25.24
CA ALA A 157 46.18 2.86 24.77
C ALA A 157 46.31 2.65 23.25
N GLU A 158 46.36 3.73 22.47
CA GLU A 158 46.57 3.68 21.01
C GLU A 158 47.92 3.03 20.65
N ILE A 159 49.00 3.46 21.31
CA ILE A 159 50.34 2.87 21.12
C ILE A 159 50.34 1.39 21.51
N ALA A 160 49.70 1.03 22.62
CA ALA A 160 49.59 -0.36 23.05
C ALA A 160 48.79 -1.21 22.05
N THR A 161 47.68 -0.70 21.49
CA THR A 161 46.91 -1.42 20.47
C THR A 161 47.72 -1.63 19.19
N ARG A 162 48.48 -0.62 18.77
CA ARG A 162 49.32 -0.69 17.58
C ARG A 162 50.47 -1.66 17.74
N GLU A 163 51.19 -1.62 18.86
CA GLU A 163 52.24 -2.61 19.15
C GLU A 163 51.67 -4.02 19.26
N LEU A 164 50.45 -4.19 19.80
CA LEU A 164 49.80 -5.49 19.82
C LEU A 164 49.50 -6.00 18.40
N GLU A 165 49.07 -5.15 17.48
CA GLU A 165 48.86 -5.49 16.07
C GLU A 165 50.19 -5.85 15.40
N GLU A 166 51.24 -5.03 15.56
CA GLU A 166 52.56 -5.30 14.99
C GLU A 166 53.19 -6.59 15.54
N LEU A 167 53.03 -6.87 16.84
CA LEU A 167 53.48 -8.13 17.44
C LEU A 167 52.69 -9.33 16.91
N ARG A 168 51.38 -9.16 16.63
CA ARG A 168 50.57 -10.21 15.99
C ARG A 168 51.07 -10.49 14.58
N ASP A 169 51.29 -9.45 13.78
CA ASP A 169 51.81 -9.57 12.41
C ASP A 169 53.20 -10.21 12.40
N ASP A 170 54.09 -9.79 13.31
CA ASP A 170 55.43 -10.36 13.48
C ASP A 170 55.35 -11.84 13.89
N MET A 171 54.41 -12.23 14.75
CA MET A 171 54.18 -13.63 15.11
C MET A 171 53.68 -14.45 13.92
N GLU A 172 52.74 -13.93 13.13
CA GLU A 172 52.21 -14.61 11.95
C GLU A 172 53.27 -14.79 10.87
N LYS A 173 54.05 -13.73 10.60
CA LYS A 173 55.18 -13.79 9.67
C LYS A 173 56.21 -14.83 10.09
N ARG A 174 56.59 -14.85 11.37
CA ARG A 174 57.50 -15.88 11.90
C ARG A 174 56.91 -17.28 11.74
N LYS A 175 55.63 -17.49 12.06
CA LYS A 175 54.97 -18.79 11.87
C LYS A 175 55.02 -19.24 10.40
N LEU A 176 54.79 -18.33 9.46
CA LEU A 176 54.83 -18.61 8.04
C LEU A 176 56.27 -18.92 7.56
N ASP A 177 57.26 -18.19 8.04
CA ASP A 177 58.67 -18.43 7.72
C ASP A 177 59.17 -19.76 8.29
N TRP A 178 58.80 -20.08 9.54
CA TRP A 178 59.08 -21.40 10.15
C TRP A 178 58.35 -22.53 9.43
N GLY A 179 57.11 -22.30 9.00
CA GLY A 179 56.35 -23.25 8.17
C GLY A 179 57.08 -23.57 6.87
N LYS A 180 57.51 -22.55 6.13
CA LYS A 180 58.32 -22.72 4.91
C LYS A 180 59.63 -23.45 5.18
N ALA A 181 60.35 -23.10 6.26
CA ALA A 181 61.60 -23.74 6.61
C ALA A 181 61.40 -25.23 6.95
N MET A 182 60.35 -25.56 7.69
CA MET A 182 59.99 -26.94 8.02
C MET A 182 59.60 -27.74 6.77
N ASP A 183 58.80 -27.16 5.87
CA ASP A 183 58.42 -27.79 4.61
C ASP A 183 59.65 -28.04 3.71
N ASN A 184 60.59 -27.10 3.64
CA ASN A 184 61.85 -27.26 2.91
C ASN A 184 62.72 -28.37 3.50
N LEU A 185 62.94 -28.37 4.82
CA LEU A 185 63.71 -29.43 5.49
C LEU A 185 63.05 -30.80 5.32
N ARG A 186 61.72 -30.86 5.32
CA ARG A 186 60.99 -32.09 5.02
C ARG A 186 61.23 -32.58 3.60
N ALA A 187 61.13 -31.68 2.62
CA ALA A 187 61.41 -32.00 1.23
C ALA A 187 62.87 -32.47 1.02
N GLU A 188 63.83 -31.81 1.68
CA GLU A 188 65.24 -32.22 1.66
C GLU A 188 65.46 -33.60 2.28
N MET A 189 64.83 -33.90 3.43
CA MET A 189 64.88 -35.23 4.03
C MET A 189 64.30 -36.30 3.10
N GLU A 190 63.12 -36.05 2.52
CA GLU A 190 62.49 -36.98 1.57
C GLU A 190 63.36 -37.20 0.33
N GLU A 191 63.98 -36.15 -0.21
CA GLU A 191 64.93 -36.24 -1.32
C GLU A 191 66.14 -37.10 -0.96
N ILE A 192 66.74 -36.88 0.22
CA ILE A 192 67.88 -37.66 0.70
C ILE A 192 67.48 -39.13 0.91
N GLU A 193 66.31 -39.41 1.50
CA GLU A 193 65.80 -40.77 1.69
C GLU A 193 65.61 -41.50 0.36
N ILE A 194 65.00 -40.83 -0.62
CA ILE A 194 64.85 -41.35 -1.99
C ILE A 194 66.23 -41.61 -2.58
N GLY A 195 67.15 -40.63 -2.53
CA GLY A 195 68.50 -40.76 -3.06
C GLY A 195 69.30 -41.91 -2.45
N VAL A 196 69.22 -42.10 -1.13
CA VAL A 196 69.84 -43.23 -0.43
C VAL A 196 69.24 -44.56 -0.91
N SER A 197 67.92 -44.63 -1.08
CA SER A 197 67.25 -45.83 -1.58
C SER A 197 67.66 -46.16 -3.02
N GLU A 198 67.81 -45.15 -3.88
CA GLU A 198 68.22 -45.29 -5.28
C GLU A 198 69.69 -45.72 -5.39
N ILE A 199 70.59 -45.12 -4.61
CA ILE A 199 72.01 -45.52 -4.55
C ILE A 199 72.13 -46.97 -4.09
N LYS A 200 71.38 -47.38 -3.06
CA LYS A 200 71.37 -48.77 -2.59
C LYS A 200 70.90 -49.71 -3.71
N LYS A 201 69.79 -49.40 -4.37
CA LYS A 201 69.28 -50.20 -5.52
C LYS A 201 70.32 -50.28 -6.64
N ALA A 202 70.91 -49.15 -7.04
CA ALA A 202 71.94 -49.09 -8.08
C ALA A 202 73.17 -49.93 -7.71
N MET A 203 73.61 -49.90 -6.45
CA MET A 203 74.70 -50.73 -5.94
C MET A 203 74.37 -52.23 -6.02
N TYR A 204 73.17 -52.64 -5.60
CA TYR A 204 72.73 -54.05 -5.68
C TYR A 204 72.62 -54.52 -7.14
N GLU A 205 72.03 -53.71 -8.00
CA GLU A 205 71.92 -54.00 -9.44
C GLU A 205 73.30 -54.10 -10.08
N PHE A 206 74.22 -53.18 -9.78
CA PHE A 206 75.59 -53.25 -10.28
C PHE A 206 76.31 -54.53 -9.79
N LYS A 207 76.18 -54.87 -8.50
CA LYS A 207 76.78 -56.09 -7.96
C LYS A 207 76.21 -57.36 -8.61
N ARG A 208 74.90 -57.40 -8.85
CA ARG A 208 74.25 -58.53 -9.53
C ARG A 208 74.68 -58.60 -10.99
N ASP A 209 74.46 -57.54 -11.75
CA ASP A 209 74.55 -57.57 -13.21
C ASP A 209 76.02 -57.55 -13.70
N ILE A 210 76.92 -56.88 -12.98
CA ILE A 210 78.34 -56.79 -13.34
C ILE A 210 79.21 -57.74 -12.53
N VAL A 211 79.16 -57.67 -11.19
CA VAL A 211 80.12 -58.43 -10.36
C VAL A 211 79.82 -59.92 -10.38
N GLN A 212 78.55 -60.33 -10.46
CA GLN A 212 78.16 -61.75 -10.45
C GLN A 212 77.89 -62.30 -11.86
N THR A 213 77.15 -61.58 -12.70
CA THR A 213 76.69 -62.09 -14.02
C THR A 213 77.65 -61.79 -15.18
N ALA A 214 78.52 -60.77 -15.06
CA ALA A 214 79.41 -60.38 -16.15
C ALA A 214 80.79 -61.06 -16.14
N LEU A 215 80.99 -62.10 -15.33
CA LEU A 215 82.24 -62.87 -15.29
C LEU A 215 82.36 -63.80 -16.51
N SER A 216 83.58 -63.93 -17.04
CA SER A 216 83.94 -64.90 -18.07
C SER A 216 84.03 -66.30 -17.46
N GLU A 217 83.23 -67.25 -17.93
CA GLU A 217 83.22 -68.64 -17.43
C GLU A 217 84.60 -69.32 -17.51
N ARG A 218 85.44 -68.90 -18.47
CA ARG A 218 86.78 -69.47 -18.69
C ARG A 218 87.88 -68.81 -17.87
N THR A 219 87.69 -67.56 -17.42
CA THR A 219 88.79 -66.73 -16.86
C THR A 219 88.47 -66.13 -15.49
N GLY A 220 87.21 -66.17 -15.05
CA GLY A 220 86.75 -65.55 -13.80
C GLY A 220 86.91 -64.03 -13.75
N LYS A 221 87.22 -63.38 -14.88
CA LYS A 221 87.37 -61.91 -15.00
C LYS A 221 86.11 -61.29 -15.60
N VAL A 222 85.79 -60.07 -15.18
CA VAL A 222 84.63 -59.32 -15.70
C VAL A 222 84.84 -58.96 -17.17
N MET A 223 83.83 -59.23 -18.00
CA MET A 223 83.83 -58.92 -19.43
C MET A 223 83.60 -57.42 -19.66
N ALA A 224 84.58 -56.73 -20.24
CA ALA A 224 84.50 -55.29 -20.50
C ALA A 224 83.28 -54.88 -21.33
N GLU A 225 82.92 -55.67 -22.34
CA GLU A 225 81.74 -55.42 -23.20
C GLU A 225 80.42 -55.37 -22.41
N LYS A 226 80.26 -56.25 -21.40
CA LYS A 226 79.07 -56.29 -20.55
C LYS A 226 78.99 -55.06 -19.63
N VAL A 227 80.14 -54.57 -19.16
CA VAL A 227 80.24 -53.34 -18.35
C VAL A 227 79.86 -52.11 -19.18
N ILE A 228 80.40 -52.02 -20.41
CA ILE A 228 80.08 -50.93 -21.34
C ILE A 228 78.59 -50.93 -21.63
N ARG A 229 78.01 -52.09 -21.98
CA ARG A 229 76.56 -52.21 -22.25
C ARG A 229 75.71 -51.78 -21.06
N TYR A 230 76.08 -52.17 -19.83
CA TYR A 230 75.38 -51.75 -18.61
C TYR A 230 75.38 -50.22 -18.45
N PHE A 231 76.52 -49.56 -18.64
CA PHE A 231 76.59 -48.10 -18.55
C PHE A 231 75.79 -47.42 -19.66
N GLU A 232 75.84 -47.92 -20.88
CA GLU A 232 75.01 -47.41 -21.97
C GLU A 232 73.52 -47.56 -21.68
N ASP A 233 73.07 -48.72 -21.20
CA ASP A 233 71.67 -48.96 -20.83
C ASP A 233 71.22 -48.03 -19.69
N LYS A 234 72.08 -47.80 -18.69
CA LYS A 234 71.82 -46.85 -17.59
C LYS A 234 71.77 -45.41 -18.08
N MET A 235 72.66 -44.99 -18.98
CA MET A 235 72.62 -43.66 -19.57
C MET A 235 71.33 -43.46 -20.37
N ARG A 236 70.93 -44.42 -21.21
CA ARG A 236 69.66 -44.38 -21.96
C ARG A 236 68.43 -44.30 -21.04
N ALA A 237 68.42 -45.04 -19.92
CA ALA A 237 67.35 -44.97 -18.93
C ALA A 237 67.28 -43.62 -18.20
N ARG A 238 68.44 -43.02 -17.88
CA ARG A 238 68.51 -41.66 -17.33
C ARG A 238 68.01 -40.62 -18.33
N ASP A 239 68.42 -40.69 -19.60
CA ASP A 239 67.97 -39.79 -20.66
C ASP A 239 66.44 -39.84 -20.84
N THR A 240 65.87 -41.06 -20.83
CA THR A 240 64.41 -41.26 -20.89
C THR A 240 63.69 -40.60 -19.71
N THR A 241 64.28 -40.67 -18.51
CA THR A 241 63.70 -40.07 -17.30
C THR A 241 63.83 -38.55 -17.32
N LEU A 242 64.97 -38.05 -17.80
CA LEU A 242 65.24 -36.62 -17.99
C LEU A 242 64.21 -36.01 -18.94
N GLU A 243 63.95 -36.64 -20.08
CA GLU A 243 62.95 -36.16 -21.04
C GLU A 243 61.54 -36.14 -20.43
N LYS A 244 61.16 -37.17 -19.67
CA LYS A 244 59.88 -37.18 -18.93
C LYS A 244 59.78 -36.02 -17.94
N ILE A 245 60.85 -35.72 -17.20
CA ILE A 245 60.88 -34.61 -16.24
C ILE A 245 60.79 -33.26 -16.97
N ARG A 246 61.49 -33.08 -18.10
CA ARG A 246 61.41 -31.87 -18.93
C ARG A 246 59.99 -31.62 -19.45
N LEU A 247 59.33 -32.65 -19.99
CA LEU A 247 57.94 -32.57 -20.46
C LEU A 247 56.98 -32.20 -19.32
N LYS A 248 57.13 -32.83 -18.14
CA LYS A 248 56.34 -32.49 -16.95
C LYS A 248 56.57 -31.06 -16.51
N ASN A 249 57.82 -30.60 -16.48
CA ASN A 249 58.16 -29.22 -16.10
C ASN A 249 57.52 -28.20 -17.04
N SER A 250 57.61 -28.42 -18.37
CA SER A 250 56.97 -27.57 -19.38
C SER A 250 55.44 -27.54 -19.22
N THR A 251 54.83 -28.70 -18.96
CA THR A 251 53.38 -28.82 -18.73
C THR A 251 52.95 -28.06 -17.47
N LEU A 252 53.65 -28.25 -16.35
CA LEU A 252 53.38 -27.56 -15.08
C LEU A 252 53.57 -26.05 -15.21
N LYS A 253 54.58 -25.60 -15.96
CA LYS A 253 54.80 -24.17 -16.24
C LYS A 253 53.62 -23.57 -17.01
N THR A 254 53.11 -24.30 -18.01
CA THR A 254 51.93 -23.88 -18.78
C THR A 254 50.67 -23.83 -17.90
N GLN A 255 50.47 -24.85 -17.04
CA GLN A 255 49.35 -24.88 -16.09
C GLN A 255 49.42 -23.73 -15.07
N LYS A 256 50.60 -23.48 -14.50
CA LYS A 256 50.85 -22.32 -13.63
C LYS A 256 50.46 -21.02 -14.32
N ASN A 257 50.92 -20.80 -15.54
CA ASN A 257 50.62 -19.57 -16.29
C ASN A 257 49.11 -19.43 -16.57
N LYS A 258 48.43 -20.52 -16.93
CA LYS A 258 46.98 -20.54 -17.12
C LYS A 258 46.23 -20.19 -15.82
N LEU A 259 46.63 -20.78 -14.69
CA LEU A 259 46.03 -20.49 -13.40
C LEU A 259 46.29 -19.06 -12.95
N MET A 260 47.50 -18.53 -13.16
CA MET A 260 47.80 -17.12 -12.87
C MET A 260 46.95 -16.19 -13.74
N LEU A 261 46.74 -16.50 -15.02
CA LEU A 261 45.87 -15.69 -15.88
C LEU A 261 44.41 -15.75 -15.43
N GLN A 262 43.91 -16.93 -15.02
CA GLN A 262 42.56 -17.07 -14.48
C GLN A 262 42.38 -16.32 -13.16
N LEU A 263 43.41 -16.33 -12.30
CA LEU A 263 43.41 -15.55 -11.07
C LEU A 263 43.32 -14.06 -11.40
N LYS A 264 44.18 -13.59 -12.31
CA LYS A 264 44.16 -12.19 -12.75
C LYS A 264 42.83 -11.78 -13.37
N GLN A 265 42.24 -12.62 -14.22
CA GLN A 265 40.91 -12.37 -14.80
C GLN A 265 39.81 -12.32 -13.73
N LYS A 266 39.92 -13.14 -12.67
CA LYS A 266 38.98 -13.12 -11.55
C LYS A 266 39.19 -11.90 -10.65
N GLU A 267 40.43 -11.45 -10.47
CA GLU A 267 40.77 -10.21 -9.78
C GLU A 267 40.24 -9.01 -10.57
N GLU A 268 40.49 -8.93 -11.88
CA GLU A 268 39.95 -7.91 -12.77
C GLU A 268 38.40 -7.95 -12.83
N MET A 269 37.77 -9.14 -12.84
CA MET A 269 36.31 -9.28 -12.73
C MET A 269 35.79 -8.81 -11.36
N GLY A 270 36.58 -9.00 -10.29
CA GLY A 270 36.29 -8.47 -8.96
C GLY A 270 36.47 -6.95 -8.89
N GLU A 271 37.42 -6.38 -9.64
CA GLU A 271 37.62 -4.94 -9.79
C GLU A 271 36.54 -4.29 -10.67
N VAL A 272 35.94 -4.99 -11.64
CA VAL A 272 34.78 -4.47 -12.39
C VAL A 272 33.56 -4.24 -11.49
N LEU A 273 33.45 -4.98 -10.39
CA LEU A 273 32.40 -4.78 -9.41
C LEU A 273 32.87 -3.77 -8.35
N HIS A 274 32.86 -2.49 -8.71
CA HIS A 274 33.30 -1.45 -7.77
C HIS A 274 32.34 -1.42 -6.58
N ALA A 275 32.87 -1.25 -5.38
CA ALA A 275 32.05 -0.93 -4.20
C ALA A 275 31.14 0.28 -4.45
N ILE A 276 31.59 1.20 -5.32
CA ILE A 276 30.84 2.36 -5.80
C ILE A 276 29.59 1.94 -6.59
N ASP A 277 29.64 0.91 -7.43
CA ASP A 277 28.47 0.43 -8.18
C ASP A 277 27.44 -0.22 -7.25
N PHE A 278 27.92 -0.95 -6.24
CA PHE A 278 27.05 -1.48 -5.19
C PHE A 278 26.37 -0.39 -4.39
N ASP A 279 27.11 0.65 -4.02
CA ASP A 279 26.57 1.77 -3.28
C ASP A 279 25.64 2.62 -4.15
N GLN A 280 25.95 2.78 -5.44
CA GLN A 280 25.03 3.37 -6.41
C GLN A 280 23.73 2.57 -6.51
N LEU A 281 23.79 1.24 -6.63
CA LEU A 281 22.61 0.39 -6.68
C LEU A 281 21.78 0.49 -5.39
N LYS A 282 22.43 0.57 -4.22
CA LYS A 282 21.75 0.78 -2.94
C LYS A 282 21.07 2.16 -2.87
N ILE A 283 21.73 3.20 -3.38
CA ILE A 283 21.17 4.55 -3.45
C ILE A 283 19.96 4.57 -4.39
N GLU A 284 20.08 3.99 -5.58
CA GLU A 284 18.97 3.89 -6.54
C GLU A 284 17.80 3.10 -5.95
N ASN A 285 18.06 1.97 -5.31
CA ASN A 285 17.03 1.18 -4.64
C ASN A 285 16.32 1.99 -3.54
N HIS A 286 17.06 2.68 -2.67
CA HIS A 286 16.47 3.56 -1.66
C HIS A 286 15.64 4.69 -2.30
N GLN A 287 16.10 5.28 -3.39
CA GLN A 287 15.34 6.30 -4.12
C GLN A 287 14.05 5.74 -4.73
N TYR A 288 14.07 4.52 -5.27
CA TYR A 288 12.87 3.86 -5.80
C TYR A 288 11.89 3.51 -4.69
N LEU A 289 12.37 3.01 -3.55
CA LEU A 289 11.53 2.74 -2.38
C LEU A 289 10.85 4.03 -1.88
N ALA A 290 11.60 5.12 -1.74
CA ALA A 290 11.02 6.41 -1.35
C ALA A 290 9.96 6.90 -2.34
N LYS A 291 10.20 6.76 -3.65
CA LYS A 291 9.19 7.08 -4.68
C LYS A 291 7.96 6.18 -4.59
N ILE A 292 8.13 4.89 -4.31
CA ILE A 292 7.01 3.95 -4.12
C ILE A 292 6.18 4.37 -2.90
N GLU A 293 6.82 4.70 -1.78
CA GLU A 293 6.15 5.16 -0.56
C GLU A 293 5.38 6.47 -0.80
N GLU A 294 5.98 7.42 -1.50
CA GLU A 294 5.35 8.68 -1.89
C GLU A 294 4.09 8.45 -2.73
N ARG A 295 4.20 7.64 -3.80
CA ARG A 295 3.06 7.28 -4.66
C ARG A 295 1.99 6.49 -3.90
N ASN A 296 2.37 5.61 -2.98
CA ASN A 296 1.43 4.89 -2.13
C ASN A 296 0.69 5.82 -1.17
N ALA A 297 1.36 6.82 -0.60
CA ALA A 297 0.74 7.83 0.25
C ALA A 297 -0.25 8.70 -0.55
N GLU A 298 0.12 9.11 -1.77
CA GLU A 298 -0.79 9.81 -2.70
C GLU A 298 -2.01 8.95 -3.05
N LEU A 299 -1.80 7.68 -3.41
CA LEU A 299 -2.86 6.73 -3.71
C LEU A 299 -3.83 6.57 -2.52
N LEU A 300 -3.30 6.49 -1.30
CA LEU A 300 -4.11 6.40 -0.10
C LEU A 300 -4.96 7.68 0.11
N LYS A 301 -4.37 8.87 -0.09
CA LYS A 301 -5.11 10.15 -0.03
C LYS A 301 -6.23 10.19 -1.05
N LEU A 302 -5.97 9.79 -2.30
CA LEU A 302 -7.00 9.73 -3.34
C LEU A 302 -8.10 8.73 -3.01
N LYS A 303 -7.75 7.53 -2.50
CA LYS A 303 -8.74 6.53 -2.06
C LYS A 303 -9.65 7.07 -0.95
N MET A 304 -9.08 7.77 0.04
CA MET A 304 -9.86 8.40 1.10
C MET A 304 -10.79 9.50 0.55
N ALA A 305 -10.31 10.33 -0.37
CA ALA A 305 -11.13 11.34 -1.03
C ALA A 305 -12.28 10.72 -1.86
N ALA A 306 -11.99 9.69 -2.65
CA ALA A 306 -12.98 8.95 -3.42
C ALA A 306 -14.04 8.30 -2.51
N GLY A 307 -13.62 7.71 -1.38
CA GLY A 307 -14.54 7.16 -0.38
C GLY A 307 -15.47 8.23 0.22
N LYS A 308 -14.93 9.41 0.57
CA LYS A 308 -15.74 10.55 1.06
C LYS A 308 -16.74 11.03 0.00
N ILE A 309 -16.30 11.19 -1.25
CA ILE A 309 -17.17 11.60 -2.37
C ILE A 309 -18.27 10.56 -2.57
N MET A 310 -17.95 9.27 -2.53
CA MET A 310 -18.93 8.18 -2.65
C MET A 310 -19.95 8.21 -1.51
N GLN A 311 -19.52 8.47 -0.27
CA GLN A 311 -20.43 8.61 0.87
C GLN A 311 -21.40 9.78 0.67
N VAL A 312 -20.89 10.95 0.27
CA VAL A 312 -21.70 12.13 -0.03
C VAL A 312 -22.68 11.85 -1.19
N MET A 313 -22.20 11.23 -2.27
CA MET A 313 -23.02 10.82 -3.41
C MET A 313 -24.16 9.89 -2.97
N ASN A 314 -23.88 8.90 -2.13
CA ASN A 314 -24.90 7.97 -1.61
C ASN A 314 -25.94 8.66 -0.71
N VAL A 315 -25.54 9.71 0.03
CA VAL A 315 -26.51 10.54 0.77
C VAL A 315 -27.42 11.29 -0.18
N TYR A 316 -26.87 11.96 -1.20
CA TYR A 316 -27.69 12.67 -2.19
C TYR A 316 -28.58 11.74 -3.00
N LYS A 317 -28.09 10.55 -3.38
CA LYS A 317 -28.89 9.53 -4.07
C LYS A 317 -30.09 9.08 -3.25
N ARG A 318 -29.91 8.83 -1.95
CA ARG A 318 -31.00 8.48 -1.03
C ARG A 318 -31.99 9.64 -0.86
N ARG A 319 -31.49 10.87 -0.74
CA ARG A 319 -32.35 12.06 -0.64
C ARG A 319 -33.18 12.27 -1.91
N LEU A 320 -32.58 12.06 -3.08
CA LEU A 320 -33.26 12.16 -4.36
C LEU A 320 -34.36 11.10 -4.48
N ALA A 321 -34.06 9.84 -4.17
CA ALA A 321 -35.04 8.76 -4.18
C ALA A 321 -36.24 9.08 -3.26
N GLY A 322 -35.99 9.58 -2.05
CA GLY A 322 -37.06 10.02 -1.15
C GLY A 322 -37.92 11.14 -1.72
N LEU A 323 -37.31 12.14 -2.37
CA LEU A 323 -38.05 13.22 -3.04
C LEU A 323 -38.84 12.72 -4.26
N GLU A 324 -38.31 11.74 -5.01
CA GLU A 324 -39.01 11.11 -6.13
C GLU A 324 -40.26 10.35 -5.66
N ASP A 325 -40.14 9.60 -4.55
CA ASP A 325 -41.24 8.88 -3.91
C ASP A 325 -42.32 9.86 -3.39
N GLU A 326 -41.91 10.93 -2.70
CA GLU A 326 -42.82 12.00 -2.25
C GLU A 326 -43.52 12.68 -3.43
N SER A 327 -42.77 12.98 -4.49
CA SER A 327 -43.32 13.55 -5.72
C SER A 327 -44.31 12.59 -6.39
N GLY A 328 -44.02 11.28 -6.38
CA GLY A 328 -44.93 10.23 -6.84
C GLY A 328 -46.23 10.18 -6.02
N ARG A 329 -46.10 10.21 -4.69
CA ARG A 329 -47.23 10.25 -3.75
C ARG A 329 -48.11 11.48 -3.98
N LEU A 330 -47.50 12.66 -4.08
CA LEU A 330 -48.22 13.92 -4.35
C LEU A 330 -48.90 13.89 -5.71
N ARG A 331 -48.27 13.35 -6.76
CA ARG A 331 -48.91 13.16 -8.07
C ARG A 331 -50.16 12.29 -7.98
N PHE A 332 -50.08 11.17 -7.25
CA PHE A 332 -51.24 10.31 -7.00
C PHE A 332 -52.35 11.03 -6.23
N GLU A 333 -51.98 11.75 -5.17
CA GLU A 333 -52.91 12.52 -4.33
C GLU A 333 -53.61 13.63 -5.14
N ILE A 334 -52.88 14.35 -5.99
CA ILE A 334 -53.43 15.34 -6.91
C ILE A 334 -54.40 14.69 -7.89
N LYS A 335 -54.05 13.54 -8.48
CA LYS A 335 -54.93 12.81 -9.39
C LYS A 335 -56.23 12.41 -8.69
N SER A 336 -56.12 11.79 -7.51
CA SER A 336 -57.28 11.39 -6.71
C SER A 336 -58.18 12.58 -6.35
N ARG A 337 -57.60 13.72 -5.94
CA ARG A 337 -58.38 14.94 -5.67
C ARG A 337 -59.08 15.49 -6.92
N ARG A 338 -58.41 15.47 -8.09
CA ARG A 338 -59.03 15.88 -9.35
C ARG A 338 -60.21 14.99 -9.72
N ASP A 339 -60.06 13.67 -9.56
CA ASP A 339 -61.14 12.71 -9.82
C ASP A 339 -62.32 12.93 -8.86
N LEU A 340 -62.06 13.21 -7.58
CA LEU A 340 -63.09 13.57 -6.60
C LEU A 340 -63.78 14.89 -6.96
N LEU A 341 -63.01 15.92 -7.34
CA LEU A 341 -63.57 17.21 -7.76
C LEU A 341 -64.47 17.07 -8.99
N ALA A 342 -64.10 16.22 -9.95
CA ALA A 342 -64.94 15.94 -11.11
C ALA A 342 -66.28 15.33 -10.69
N ARG A 343 -66.27 14.31 -9.82
CA ARG A 343 -67.50 13.71 -9.27
C ARG A 343 -68.37 14.71 -8.51
N LEU A 344 -67.76 15.52 -7.65
CA LEU A 344 -68.49 16.56 -6.92
C LEU A 344 -69.08 17.62 -7.86
N HIS A 345 -68.40 17.93 -8.97
CA HIS A 345 -68.93 18.85 -9.97
C HIS A 345 -70.15 18.25 -10.68
N ASP A 346 -70.09 16.98 -11.08
CA ASP A 346 -71.21 16.25 -11.68
C ASP A 346 -72.40 16.16 -10.71
N GLU A 347 -72.15 15.84 -9.44
CA GLU A 347 -73.16 15.82 -8.38
C GLU A 347 -73.77 17.21 -8.16
N ALA A 348 -72.96 18.28 -8.13
CA ALA A 348 -73.45 19.64 -8.00
C ALA A 348 -74.32 20.06 -9.20
N GLN A 349 -73.95 19.67 -10.42
CA GLN A 349 -74.78 19.89 -11.61
C GLN A 349 -76.11 19.14 -11.52
N GLN A 350 -76.09 17.88 -11.05
CA GLN A 350 -77.29 17.08 -10.84
C GLN A 350 -78.21 17.72 -9.80
N VAL A 351 -77.68 18.10 -8.64
CA VAL A 351 -78.43 18.79 -7.59
C VAL A 351 -78.99 20.11 -8.12
N HIS A 352 -78.21 20.89 -8.86
CA HIS A 352 -78.71 22.14 -9.45
C HIS A 352 -79.89 21.87 -10.41
N GLY A 353 -79.76 20.88 -11.30
CA GLY A 353 -80.85 20.46 -12.19
C GLY A 353 -82.08 19.99 -11.43
N ASP A 354 -81.93 19.28 -10.31
CA ASP A 354 -83.03 18.84 -9.48
C ASP A 354 -83.66 19.99 -8.67
N THR A 355 -82.86 20.94 -8.19
CA THR A 355 -83.38 22.17 -7.57
C THR A 355 -84.18 23.00 -8.57
N ASP A 356 -83.75 23.11 -9.83
CA ASP A 356 -84.50 23.79 -10.88
C ASP A 356 -85.83 23.10 -11.18
N LYS A 357 -85.83 21.76 -11.27
CA LYS A 357 -87.09 20.99 -11.42
C LYS A 357 -88.02 21.22 -10.23
N ALA A 358 -87.50 21.13 -9.01
CA ALA A 358 -88.27 21.36 -7.79
C ALA A 358 -88.82 22.79 -7.72
N LEU A 359 -88.03 23.80 -8.11
CA LEU A 359 -88.46 25.20 -8.18
C LEU A 359 -89.54 25.41 -9.24
N ARG A 360 -89.44 24.76 -10.41
CA ARG A 360 -90.50 24.79 -11.44
C ARG A 360 -91.80 24.21 -10.89
N VAL A 361 -91.74 23.04 -10.26
CA VAL A 361 -92.91 22.39 -9.63
C VAL A 361 -93.47 23.25 -8.49
N ASN A 362 -92.62 23.84 -7.65
CA ASN A 362 -93.07 24.72 -6.58
C ASN A 362 -93.76 25.97 -7.15
N LYS A 363 -93.19 26.60 -8.19
CA LYS A 363 -93.83 27.74 -8.88
C LYS A 363 -95.19 27.37 -9.47
N THR A 364 -95.33 26.20 -10.11
CA THR A 364 -96.63 25.77 -10.65
C THR A 364 -97.63 25.46 -9.55
N LEU A 365 -97.21 24.81 -8.45
CA LEU A 365 -98.06 24.57 -7.29
C LEU A 365 -98.47 25.86 -6.58
N MET A 366 -97.57 26.83 -6.46
CA MET A 366 -97.87 28.16 -5.92
C MET A 366 -98.83 28.93 -6.83
N ALA A 367 -98.67 28.85 -8.15
CA ALA A 367 -99.62 29.42 -9.10
C ALA A 367 -100.99 28.75 -8.98
N ALA A 368 -101.04 27.41 -8.94
CA ALA A 368 -102.26 26.65 -8.73
C ALA A 368 -102.89 26.95 -7.36
N GLY A 369 -102.09 27.15 -6.31
CA GLY A 369 -102.55 27.53 -4.97
C GLY A 369 -103.06 28.96 -4.88
N ARG A 370 -102.51 29.89 -5.69
CA ARG A 370 -103.04 31.26 -5.85
C ARG A 370 -104.35 31.27 -6.63
N GLU A 371 -104.46 30.42 -7.65
CA GLU A 371 -105.67 30.25 -8.46
C GLU A 371 -106.76 29.48 -7.69
N PHE A 372 -106.36 28.57 -6.80
CA PHE A 372 -107.25 27.81 -5.93
C PHE A 372 -107.79 28.69 -4.79
N ARG A 373 -108.89 29.38 -5.08
CA ARG A 373 -109.68 30.11 -4.09
C ARG A 373 -110.79 29.19 -3.57
N VAL A 374 -110.71 28.80 -2.30
CA VAL A 374 -111.81 28.08 -1.63
C VAL A 374 -113.02 29.02 -1.59
N PRO A 375 -114.15 28.69 -2.23
CA PRO A 375 -115.35 29.52 -2.15
C PRO A 375 -115.79 29.68 -0.69
N SER A 376 -116.26 30.87 -0.32
CA SER A 376 -116.84 31.08 1.02
C SER A 376 -117.92 30.03 1.28
N VAL A 377 -118.07 29.55 2.53
CA VAL A 377 -119.07 28.51 2.88
C VAL A 377 -120.46 28.89 2.36
N MET A 378 -120.82 30.17 2.45
CA MET A 378 -122.09 30.68 1.91
C MET A 378 -122.15 30.63 0.38
N GLU A 379 -121.06 30.98 -0.29
CA GLU A 379 -120.94 30.93 -1.76
C GLU A 379 -121.01 29.49 -2.27
N TYR A 380 -120.38 28.54 -1.58
CA TYR A 380 -120.49 27.11 -1.88
C TYR A 380 -121.91 26.58 -1.67
N VAL A 381 -122.56 26.94 -0.56
CA VAL A 381 -123.96 26.54 -0.27
C VAL A 381 -124.92 27.12 -1.30
N MET A 382 -124.78 28.40 -1.68
CA MET A 382 -125.59 28.98 -2.74
C MET A 382 -125.32 28.33 -4.10
N LEU A 383 -124.06 28.04 -4.44
CA LEU A 383 -123.73 27.35 -5.68
C LEU A 383 -124.30 25.92 -5.70
N LYS A 384 -124.27 25.23 -4.56
CA LYS A 384 -124.88 23.90 -4.37
C LYS A 384 -126.40 23.96 -4.47
N ALA A 385 -127.05 24.94 -3.83
CA ALA A 385 -128.49 25.16 -3.93
C ALA A 385 -128.91 25.50 -5.37
N ASN A 386 -128.16 26.36 -6.05
CA ASN A 386 -128.37 26.67 -7.47
C ASN A 386 -128.18 25.44 -8.36
N HIS A 387 -127.20 24.59 -8.06
CA HIS A 387 -127.01 23.32 -8.75
C HIS A 387 -128.20 22.38 -8.54
N GLU A 388 -128.70 22.26 -7.31
CA GLU A 388 -129.89 21.47 -6.98
C GLU A 388 -131.15 22.04 -7.64
N GLU A 389 -131.31 23.36 -7.68
CA GLU A 389 -132.37 24.04 -8.44
C GLU A 389 -132.26 23.78 -9.94
N LEU A 390 -131.07 23.81 -10.52
CA LEU A 390 -130.89 23.47 -11.93
C LEU A 390 -131.24 22.00 -12.17
N LEU A 391 -130.89 21.10 -11.25
CA LEU A 391 -131.27 19.69 -11.34
C LEU A 391 -132.78 19.48 -11.22
N THR A 392 -133.48 20.24 -10.37
CA THR A 392 -134.96 20.17 -10.30
C THR A 392 -135.60 20.80 -11.53
N LYS A 393 -135.04 21.89 -12.07
CA LYS A 393 -135.46 22.48 -13.35
C LYS A 393 -135.26 21.50 -14.51
N VAL A 394 -134.11 20.82 -14.59
CA VAL A 394 -133.84 19.77 -15.59
C VAL A 394 -134.83 18.61 -15.43
N ARG A 395 -135.12 18.17 -14.20
CA ARG A 395 -136.15 17.16 -13.94
C ARG A 395 -137.55 17.62 -14.34
N SER A 396 -137.92 18.87 -14.04
CA SER A 396 -139.19 19.48 -14.44
C SER A 396 -139.32 19.57 -15.96
N TRP A 397 -138.28 20.02 -16.65
CA TRP A 397 -138.25 20.08 -18.12
C TRP A 397 -138.31 18.68 -18.72
N ARG A 398 -137.62 17.70 -18.15
CA ARG A 398 -137.73 16.30 -18.56
C ARG A 398 -139.17 15.79 -18.43
N CYS A 399 -139.82 16.04 -17.29
CA CYS A 399 -141.23 15.69 -17.08
C CYS A 399 -142.18 16.44 -18.03
N LYS A 400 -141.94 17.72 -18.33
CA LYS A 400 -142.70 18.49 -19.33
C LYS A 400 -142.52 17.95 -20.75
N VAL A 401 -141.30 17.52 -21.11
CA VAL A 401 -141.02 16.88 -22.39
C VAL A 401 -141.73 15.53 -22.47
N GLU A 402 -141.74 14.74 -21.39
CA GLU A 402 -142.51 13.49 -21.32
C GLU A 402 -144.02 13.74 -21.46
N ILE A 403 -144.60 14.74 -20.77
CA ILE A 403 -146.03 15.09 -20.90
C ILE A 403 -146.35 15.60 -22.32
N ALA A 404 -145.47 16.40 -22.93
CA ALA A 404 -145.62 16.87 -24.30
C ALA A 404 -145.48 15.73 -25.31
N GLN A 405 -144.58 14.76 -25.08
CA GLN A 405 -144.49 13.54 -25.87
C GLN A 405 -145.74 12.69 -25.73
N MET A 406 -146.24 12.44 -24.51
CA MET A 406 -147.49 11.71 -24.29
C MET A 406 -148.70 12.41 -24.91
N ALA A 407 -148.78 13.74 -24.87
CA ALA A 407 -149.82 14.53 -25.53
C ALA A 407 -149.71 14.46 -27.07
N LEU A 408 -148.49 14.46 -27.61
CA LEU A 408 -148.24 14.23 -29.05
C LEU A 408 -148.68 12.82 -29.45
N THR A 409 -148.36 11.78 -28.67
CA THR A 409 -148.80 10.41 -28.94
C THR A 409 -150.32 10.28 -28.89
N ARG A 410 -150.99 10.97 -27.95
CA ARG A 410 -152.46 11.00 -27.84
C ARG A 410 -153.13 11.73 -29.00
N ASN A 411 -152.56 12.84 -29.45
CA ASN A 411 -153.04 13.56 -30.63
C ASN A 411 -152.78 12.79 -31.93
N GLN A 412 -151.69 12.02 -32.01
CA GLN A 412 -151.45 11.09 -33.13
C GLN A 412 -152.48 9.94 -33.15
N GLN A 413 -152.90 9.44 -31.98
CA GLN A 413 -153.97 8.43 -31.88
C GLN A 413 -155.36 9.01 -32.24
N LEU A 414 -155.67 10.26 -31.83
CA LEU A 414 -156.91 10.95 -32.20
C LEU A 414 -156.97 11.34 -33.69
N LEU A 415 -155.86 11.79 -34.28
CA LEU A 415 -155.76 12.01 -35.73
C LEU A 415 -155.83 10.68 -36.50
N GLY A 416 -155.30 9.59 -35.97
CA GLY A 416 -155.50 8.25 -36.52
C GLY A 416 -156.98 7.82 -36.53
N ALA A 417 -157.73 8.14 -35.47
CA ALA A 417 -159.17 7.86 -35.38
C ALA A 417 -160.03 8.77 -36.29
N MET A 418 -159.68 10.06 -36.44
CA MET A 418 -160.37 10.98 -37.37
C MET A 418 -160.06 10.70 -38.85
N VAL A 419 -158.86 10.19 -39.16
CA VAL A 419 -158.50 9.71 -40.51
C VAL A 419 -159.25 8.42 -40.88
N ALA A 420 -159.66 7.60 -39.91
CA ALA A 420 -160.49 6.41 -40.14
C ALA A 420 -161.99 6.75 -40.37
N GLU A 421 -162.47 7.89 -39.87
CA GLU A 421 -163.88 8.31 -39.96
C GLU A 421 -164.16 9.22 -41.19
N SER A 422 -163.13 9.90 -41.72
CA SER A 422 -163.22 10.73 -42.93
C SER A 422 -162.97 9.97 -44.25
N ALA A 423 -162.71 8.66 -44.21
CA ALA A 423 -162.47 7.79 -45.38
C ALA A 423 -163.75 7.22 -46.04
N ARG A 424 -164.97 7.68 -45.68
CA ARG A 424 -166.26 7.22 -46.27
C ARG A 424 -166.87 8.13 -47.35
N THR A 425 -166.21 9.23 -47.71
CA THR A 425 -166.62 10.09 -48.84
C THR A 425 -165.37 10.55 -49.57
N SER A 426 -165.12 9.87 -50.68
CA SER A 426 -163.98 9.94 -51.59
C SER A 426 -163.85 11.31 -52.32
N PRO A 427 -162.89 11.47 -53.24
CA PRO A 427 -161.41 11.47 -53.12
C PRO A 427 -160.88 12.85 -53.62
N THR A 428 -159.60 13.24 -53.62
CA THR A 428 -158.50 12.66 -54.39
C THR A 428 -157.22 13.52 -54.19
N LEU A 429 -156.07 12.83 -54.09
CA LEU A 429 -154.67 13.23 -54.36
C LEU A 429 -153.99 14.16 -53.31
N GLU A 430 -153.13 13.62 -52.43
CA GLU A 430 -151.68 13.37 -52.66
C GLU A 430 -150.93 14.63 -53.14
N GLY A 431 -149.84 15.12 -52.56
CA GLY A 431 -148.82 14.61 -51.65
C GLY A 431 -147.72 15.70 -51.56
N PRO A 432 -146.75 15.61 -50.63
CA PRO A 432 -146.31 16.77 -49.84
C PRO A 432 -145.00 17.44 -50.30
N ARG A 433 -144.86 18.74 -49.98
CA ARG A 433 -143.57 19.45 -49.82
C ARG A 433 -143.44 19.97 -48.39
N LYS A 434 -142.56 19.37 -47.60
CA LYS A 434 -141.84 19.97 -46.45
C LYS A 434 -140.36 19.87 -46.84
N ARG A 435 -139.63 20.96 -47.16
CA ARG A 435 -139.01 21.95 -46.23
C ARG A 435 -138.59 21.26 -44.92
N GLN A 436 -137.33 21.30 -44.52
CA GLN A 436 -136.69 22.50 -43.97
C GLN A 436 -135.19 22.21 -43.84
N LEU A 437 -134.36 23.04 -44.45
CA LEU A 437 -133.65 24.19 -43.86
C LEU A 437 -132.31 23.80 -43.26
N GLU A 438 -131.30 24.07 -44.08
CA GLU A 438 -129.96 24.46 -43.68
C GLU A 438 -129.99 25.53 -42.58
N SER A 439 -129.15 25.38 -41.55
CA SER A 439 -128.37 26.49 -40.98
C SER A 439 -127.41 25.95 -39.91
N ARG A 440 -126.19 25.66 -40.34
CA ARG A 440 -124.96 26.31 -39.86
C ARG A 440 -125.01 26.93 -38.45
N ALA A 441 -124.26 26.36 -37.52
CA ALA A 441 -123.53 27.08 -36.48
C ALA A 441 -122.33 26.23 -36.05
N ASP A 442 -121.15 26.82 -36.23
CA ASP A 442 -119.83 26.23 -36.05
C ASP A 442 -119.42 26.05 -34.57
N ARG A 443 -118.48 25.11 -34.38
CA ARG A 443 -117.41 25.08 -33.37
C ARG A 443 -117.78 24.84 -31.90
N GLU A 444 -117.58 23.60 -31.46
CA GLU A 444 -116.97 23.29 -30.16
C GLU A 444 -115.90 22.20 -30.34
N GLN A 445 -114.64 22.56 -30.10
CA GLN A 445 -113.56 21.62 -29.79
C GLN A 445 -113.14 21.91 -28.35
N MET A 446 -113.35 20.97 -27.42
CA MET A 446 -112.49 20.75 -26.26
C MET A 446 -112.71 19.34 -25.69
N VAL A 447 -111.63 18.56 -25.76
CA VAL A 447 -111.03 17.73 -24.69
C VAL A 447 -111.88 16.64 -24.03
N GLN A 448 -111.43 15.40 -24.21
CA GLN A 448 -111.16 14.34 -23.20
C GLN A 448 -111.00 13.01 -23.96
N GLY A 449 -110.06 12.11 -23.75
CA GLY A 449 -108.96 11.94 -22.80
C GLY A 449 -108.28 10.61 -23.18
N ALA A 450 -106.96 10.49 -22.98
CA ALA A 450 -106.23 9.26 -23.28
C ALA A 450 -105.51 8.76 -22.01
N LEU A 451 -105.87 7.54 -21.61
CA LEU A 451 -105.33 6.78 -20.48
C LEU A 451 -103.90 6.26 -20.78
N PRO A 452 -103.10 5.94 -19.74
CA PRO A 452 -101.72 5.46 -19.88
C PRO A 452 -101.63 3.93 -19.98
N ALA A 453 -100.58 3.45 -20.66
CA ALA A 453 -100.21 2.04 -20.75
C ALA A 453 -98.78 1.81 -20.18
N PRO A 454 -98.43 0.59 -19.76
CA PRO A 454 -97.40 0.33 -18.75
C PRO A 454 -96.01 -0.07 -19.28
N VAL A 455 -95.07 -0.05 -18.33
CA VAL A 455 -93.66 -0.46 -18.38
C VAL A 455 -93.48 -1.94 -18.73
N SER A 456 -92.49 -2.27 -19.58
CA SER A 456 -91.69 -3.49 -19.41
C SER A 456 -90.31 -3.38 -20.07
N VAL A 457 -89.37 -4.09 -19.46
CA VAL A 457 -87.91 -4.07 -19.58
C VAL A 457 -87.43 -4.93 -20.76
N ALA A 458 -86.40 -4.49 -21.49
CA ALA A 458 -85.46 -5.36 -22.20
C ALA A 458 -84.15 -4.63 -22.58
N VAL A 459 -83.03 -5.19 -22.10
CA VAL A 459 -81.63 -5.10 -22.59
C VAL A 459 -81.39 -6.46 -23.33
N PRO A 460 -80.44 -6.72 -24.28
CA PRO A 460 -79.16 -6.04 -24.62
C PRO A 460 -78.82 -5.92 -26.14
N ALA A 461 -77.66 -5.30 -26.47
CA ALA A 461 -76.55 -5.88 -27.27
C ALA A 461 -75.80 -4.87 -28.17
N GLY A 462 -74.46 -4.93 -28.16
CA GLY A 462 -73.54 -4.17 -29.01
C GLY A 462 -72.23 -3.83 -28.29
N ALA A 463 -71.31 -4.78 -28.09
CA ALA A 463 -70.24 -5.19 -29.01
C ALA A 463 -69.07 -4.18 -29.11
N THR A 464 -67.93 -4.48 -28.48
CA THR A 464 -66.67 -4.93 -29.14
C THR A 464 -65.38 -4.55 -28.39
N ARG A 465 -64.42 -5.49 -28.45
CA ARG A 465 -62.96 -5.44 -28.16
C ARG A 465 -62.55 -5.41 -26.67
N GLY A 466 -61.68 -6.29 -26.18
CA GLY A 466 -60.84 -7.31 -26.79
C GLY A 466 -59.48 -7.38 -26.08
N ALA A 467 -59.00 -8.59 -25.81
CA ALA A 467 -57.67 -9.01 -25.36
C ALA A 467 -57.30 -8.74 -23.87
N SER A 468 -57.37 -9.71 -22.94
CA SER A 468 -56.56 -10.93 -22.75
C SER A 468 -55.20 -10.69 -22.07
N HIS A 469 -55.08 -11.07 -20.80
CA HIS A 469 -54.42 -12.31 -20.32
C HIS A 469 -53.78 -12.12 -18.93
N LEU A 470 -54.04 -13.11 -18.05
CA LEU A 470 -53.40 -13.36 -16.76
C LEU A 470 -51.90 -13.71 -17.01
N GLU A 471 -50.94 -13.51 -16.10
CA GLU A 471 -50.76 -14.20 -14.81
C GLU A 471 -49.61 -13.52 -13.97
N PRO A 472 -49.06 -14.06 -12.84
CA PRO A 472 -49.16 -13.41 -11.53
C PRO A 472 -47.81 -13.04 -10.86
N LEU A 473 -47.90 -12.71 -9.57
CA LEU A 473 -46.82 -12.50 -8.59
C LEU A 473 -45.65 -13.49 -8.64
N HIS A 474 -44.47 -12.94 -8.31
CA HIS A 474 -43.39 -13.43 -7.42
C HIS A 474 -43.19 -14.93 -7.15
#